data_AF-A0A6D2C3E9-F1
#
_entry.id   AF-A0A6D2C3E9-F1
#
_cell.length_a   1.000
_cell.length_b   1.000
_cell.length_c   1.000
_cell.angle_alpha   90.00
_cell.angle_beta   90.00
_cell.angle_gamma   90.00
#
_symmetry.space_group_name_H-M   'P 1'
#
loop_
_entity.id
_entity.type
_entity.pdbx_description
1 polymer ?
#
loop_
_entity_poly.entity_id
_entity_poly.type
_entity_poly.pdbx_seq_one_letter_code
_entity_poly.pdbx_strand_id
1 'polypeptide(L)'
;MMVLDSSSSSLDDLQEVLDKLFSEYDKLELSKLQIKNILIALSLHKNAQKDIIIETQKRFEEKHPELAMEFERSVKKGLDARGRR
;
A
#
# COMPACT_ATOMS: atom_id res chain seq x y z
N MET A 1 14.68 -3.29 1.35
CA MET A 1 14.06 -3.16 0.03
C MET A 1 12.75 -3.91 0.10
N MET A 2 11.62 -3.21 0.22
CA MET A 2 10.31 -3.90 0.22
C MET A 2 10.05 -4.39 -1.21
N VAL A 3 9.32 -5.49 -1.39
CA VAL A 3 9.00 -6.03 -2.73
C VAL A 3 8.27 -4.99 -3.61
N LEU A 4 7.66 -3.98 -2.99
CA LEU A 4 7.05 -2.81 -3.63
C LEU A 4 8.05 -1.87 -4.33
N ASP A 5 9.35 -1.97 -4.04
CA ASP A 5 10.41 -1.21 -4.74
C ASP A 5 10.86 -1.90 -6.04
N SER A 6 10.57 -3.20 -6.21
CA SER A 6 10.99 -3.94 -7.39
C SER A 6 10.05 -3.66 -8.55
N SER A 7 10.51 -2.86 -9.51
CA SER A 7 9.76 -2.54 -10.73
C SER A 7 9.42 -3.74 -11.63
N SER A 8 9.87 -4.95 -11.30
CA SER A 8 9.56 -6.18 -12.04
C SER A 8 8.39 -6.99 -11.46
N SER A 9 7.91 -6.67 -10.26
CA SER A 9 6.85 -7.44 -9.59
C SER A 9 5.55 -7.40 -10.40
N SER A 10 4.95 -8.55 -10.66
CA SER A 10 3.63 -8.67 -11.30
C SER A 10 2.51 -8.22 -10.35
N LEU A 11 1.26 -8.16 -10.84
CA LEU A 11 0.11 -7.89 -9.97
C LEU A 11 -0.05 -8.99 -8.91
N ASP A 12 0.15 -10.25 -9.30
CA ASP A 12 0.01 -11.41 -8.41
C ASP A 12 1.06 -11.37 -7.30
N ASP A 13 2.30 -11.00 -7.63
CA ASP A 13 3.37 -10.81 -6.63
C ASP A 13 3.02 -9.72 -5.61
N LEU A 14 2.36 -8.64 -6.05
CA LEU A 14 1.91 -7.59 -5.15
C LEU A 14 0.81 -8.10 -4.21
N GLN A 15 -0.15 -8.88 -4.73
CA GLN A 15 -1.21 -9.47 -3.92
C GLN A 15 -0.65 -10.41 -2.87
N GLU A 16 0.24 -11.34 -3.27
CA GLU A 16 0.85 -12.30 -2.34
C GLU A 16 1.60 -11.60 -1.21
N VAL A 17 2.37 -10.56 -1.53
CA VAL A 17 3.12 -9.79 -0.52
C VAL A 17 2.19 -9.05 0.42
N LEU A 18 1.12 -8.44 -0.09
CA LEU A 18 0.15 -7.73 0.73
C LEU A 18 -0.62 -8.70 1.64
N ASP A 19 -1.03 -9.86 1.13
CA ASP A 19 -1.67 -10.89 1.93
C ASP A 19 -0.75 -11.41 3.02
N LYS A 20 0.52 -11.65 2.69
CA LYS A 20 1.51 -12.03 3.69
C LYS A 20 1.71 -10.93 4.73
N LEU A 21 1.82 -9.68 4.31
CA LEU A 21 1.93 -8.52 5.20
C LEU A 21 0.75 -8.46 6.18
N PHE A 22 -0.47 -8.65 5.70
CA PHE A 22 -1.64 -8.62 6.57
C PHE A 22 -1.78 -9.87 7.44
N SER A 23 -1.29 -11.03 6.99
CA SER A 23 -1.26 -12.26 7.80
C SER A 23 -0.31 -12.16 9.01
N GLU A 24 0.74 -11.35 8.89
CA GLU A 24 1.71 -11.10 9.96
C GLU A 24 1.57 -9.72 10.60
N TYR A 25 0.50 -8.99 10.27
CA TYR A 25 0.33 -7.57 10.60
C TYR A 25 0.58 -7.27 12.08
N ASP A 26 -0.08 -8.03 12.94
CA ASP A 26 -0.05 -7.82 14.39
C ASP A 26 1.35 -8.12 14.99
N LYS A 27 2.21 -8.88 14.26
CA LYS A 27 3.60 -9.17 14.67
C LYS A 27 4.60 -8.14 14.15
N LEU A 28 4.26 -7.46 13.04
CA LEU A 28 5.17 -6.52 12.38
C LEU A 28 5.25 -5.17 13.09
N GLU A 29 4.34 -4.89 14.03
CA GLU A 29 4.25 -3.63 14.79
C GLU A 29 4.46 -2.39 13.91
N LEU A 30 3.77 -2.36 12.77
CA LEU A 30 3.99 -1.33 11.75
C LEU A 30 3.63 0.05 12.29
N SER A 31 4.61 0.95 12.25
CA SER A 31 4.38 2.36 12.55
C SER A 31 3.52 3.03 11.47
N LYS A 32 2.81 4.07 11.86
CA LYS A 32 2.07 4.96 10.96
C LYS A 32 2.89 5.41 9.73
N LEU A 33 4.17 5.71 9.92
CA LEU A 33 5.05 6.12 8.82
C LEU A 33 5.28 4.98 7.81
N GLN A 34 5.49 3.76 8.31
CA GLN A 34 5.67 2.58 7.45
C GLN A 34 4.41 2.28 6.63
N ILE A 35 3.23 2.35 7.26
CA ILE A 35 1.95 2.15 6.55
C ILE A 35 1.77 3.16 5.42
N LYS A 36 2.03 4.45 5.70
CA LYS A 36 1.94 5.50 4.67
C LYS A 36 2.93 5.27 3.52
N ASN A 37 4.15 4.82 3.83
CA ASN A 37 5.14 4.51 2.81
C ASN A 37 4.70 3.31 1.95
N ILE A 38 4.12 2.26 2.54
CA ILE A 38 3.55 1.11 1.81
C ILE A 38 2.47 1.59 0.83
N LEU A 39 1.51 2.39 1.31
CA LEU A 39 0.41 2.90 0.48
C LEU A 39 0.92 3.76 -0.70
N ILE A 40 1.92 4.60 -0.45
CA ILE A 40 2.54 5.42 -1.49
C ILE A 40 3.27 4.54 -2.49
N ALA A 41 4.09 3.59 -2.03
CA ALA A 41 4.86 2.69 -2.89
C ALA A 41 3.95 1.84 -3.77
N LEU A 42 2.90 1.24 -3.19
CA LEU A 42 1.89 0.49 -3.93
C LEU A 42 1.19 1.36 -4.97
N SER A 43 0.81 2.59 -4.61
CA SER A 43 0.15 3.52 -5.53
C SER A 43 1.03 3.96 -6.70
N LEU A 44 2.35 4.03 -6.48
CA LEU A 44 3.34 4.37 -7.50
C LEU A 44 3.73 3.18 -8.39
N HIS A 45 3.44 1.95 -7.95
CA HIS A 45 3.88 0.75 -8.65
C HIS A 45 3.13 0.59 -9.98
N LYS A 46 3.86 0.48 -11.09
CA LYS A 46 3.29 0.47 -12.46
C LYS A 46 2.29 -0.67 -12.69
N ASN A 47 2.52 -1.82 -12.04
CA ASN A 47 1.68 -3.02 -12.18
C ASN A 47 0.57 -3.07 -11.12
N ALA A 48 0.55 -2.16 -10.14
CA ALA A 48 -0.55 -2.09 -9.19
C ALA A 48 -1.80 -1.56 -9.90
N GLN A 49 -2.90 -2.28 -9.74
CA GLN A 49 -4.21 -1.87 -10.19
C GLN A 49 -4.93 -1.03 -9.12
N LYS A 50 -5.98 -0.32 -9.52
CA LYS A 50 -6.75 0.52 -8.59
C LYS A 50 -7.38 -0.31 -7.47
N ASP A 51 -7.84 -1.52 -7.78
CA ASP A 51 -8.56 -2.36 -6.83
C ASP A 51 -7.67 -2.81 -5.68
N ILE A 52 -6.46 -3.31 -5.96
CA ILE A 52 -5.50 -3.71 -4.92
C ILE A 52 -5.05 -2.54 -4.04
N ILE A 53 -4.94 -1.33 -4.62
CA ILE A 53 -4.62 -0.11 -3.87
C ILE A 53 -5.74 0.23 -2.89
N ILE A 54 -6.99 0.24 -3.37
CA ILE A 54 -8.17 0.57 -2.55
C ILE A 54 -8.39 -0.50 -1.48
N GLU A 55 -8.26 -1.77 -1.82
CA GLU A 55 -8.39 -2.87 -0.87
C GLU A 55 -7.35 -2.77 0.24
N THR A 56 -6.08 -2.55 -0.13
CA THR A 56 -5.00 -2.34 0.85
C THR A 56 -5.27 -1.15 1.75
N GLN A 57 -5.72 -0.02 1.19
CA GLN A 57 -6.13 1.15 1.97
C GLN A 57 -7.20 0.79 2.99
N LYS A 58 -8.29 0.14 2.56
CA LYS A 58 -9.39 -0.27 3.45
C LYS A 58 -8.92 -1.20 4.57
N ARG A 59 -8.07 -2.18 4.27
CA ARG A 59 -7.52 -3.09 5.29
C ARG A 59 -6.69 -2.35 6.35
N PHE A 60 -5.93 -1.33 5.97
CA PHE A 60 -5.25 -0.46 6.94
C PHE A 60 -6.24 0.43 7.71
N GLU A 61 -7.28 0.96 7.06
CA GLU A 61 -8.34 1.76 7.72
C GLU A 61 -9.14 0.96 8.74
N GLU A 62 -9.40 -0.32 8.48
CA GLU A 62 -10.05 -1.23 9.44
C GLU A 62 -9.19 -1.44 10.69
N LYS A 63 -7.85 -1.47 10.54
CA LYS A 63 -6.90 -1.60 11.64
C LYS A 63 -6.60 -0.28 12.37
N HIS A 64 -6.68 0.85 11.65
CA HIS A 64 -6.37 2.19 12.14
C HIS A 64 -7.40 3.22 11.64
N PRO A 65 -8.65 3.14 12.12
CA PRO A 65 -9.74 4.01 11.64
C PRO A 65 -9.46 5.50 11.91
N GLU A 66 -8.68 5.81 12.95
CA GLU A 66 -8.23 7.17 13.28
C GLU A 66 -7.31 7.79 12.22
N LEU A 67 -6.71 6.96 11.35
CA LEU A 67 -5.76 7.39 10.32
C LEU A 67 -6.36 7.40 8.91
N ALA A 68 -7.65 7.12 8.74
CA ALA A 68 -8.27 6.95 7.42
C ALA A 68 -8.03 8.13 6.46
N MET A 69 -8.26 9.36 6.91
CA MET A 69 -8.00 10.56 6.11
C MET A 69 -6.52 10.69 5.70
N GLU A 70 -5.58 10.21 6.51
CA GLU A 70 -4.17 10.25 6.17
C GLU A 70 -3.78 9.17 5.17
N PHE A 71 -4.39 8.00 5.24
CA PHE A 71 -4.21 6.93 4.27
C PHE A 71 -4.76 7.35 2.90
N GLU A 72 -5.97 7.91 2.86
CA GLU A 72 -6.55 8.46 1.64
C GLU A 72 -5.64 9.51 0.99
N ARG A 73 -5.12 10.46 1.79
CA ARG A 73 -4.15 11.46 1.30
C ARG A 73 -2.88 10.82 0.75
N SER A 74 -2.40 9.75 1.38
CA SER A 74 -1.18 9.04 0.97
C SER A 74 -1.38 8.31 -0.36
N VAL A 75 -2.51 7.61 -0.52
CA VAL A 75 -2.91 6.96 -1.77
C VAL A 75 -3.07 7.99 -2.88
N LYS A 76 -3.82 9.08 -2.63
CA LYS A 76 -4.02 10.16 -3.60
C LYS A 76 -2.70 10.75 -4.06
N LYS A 77 -1.78 11.03 -3.13
CA LYS A 77 -0.44 11.54 -3.45
C LYS A 77 0.35 10.58 -4.36
N GLY A 78 0.28 9.28 -4.09
CA GLY A 78 0.94 8.26 -4.92
C GLY A 78 0.34 8.19 -6.33
N LEU A 79 -1.00 8.19 -6.44
CA LEU A 79 -1.71 8.16 -7.72
C LEU A 79 -1.46 9.43 -8.55
N ASP A 80 -1.52 10.62 -7.93
CA ASP A 80 -1.23 11.90 -8.58
C ASP A 80 0.20 11.93 -9.13
N ALA A 81 1.17 11.37 -8.40
CA ALA A 81 2.55 11.26 -8.85
C ALA A 81 2.73 10.24 -9.98
N ARG A 82 1.96 9.13 -9.97
CA ARG A 82 1.94 8.14 -11.05
C ARG A 82 1.37 8.72 -12.33
N GLY A 83 0.28 9.49 -12.27
CA GLY A 83 -0.34 10.12 -13.45
C GLY A 83 0.50 11.21 -14.11
N ARG A 84 1.58 11.67 -13.47
CA ARG A 84 2.55 12.65 -14.02
C ARG A 84 3.78 12.00 -14.66
N ARG A 85 3.95 10.68 -14.55
CA ARG A 85 5.03 9.90 -15.17
C ARG A 85 4.58 9.31 -16.49
#